data_AF-A0A832XH21-F1
#
_entry.id   AF-A0A832XH21-F1
#
_cell.length_a   1.000
_cell.length_b   1.000
_cell.length_c   1.000
_cell.angle_alpha   90.00
_cell.angle_beta   90.00
_cell.angle_gamma   90.00
#
_symmetry.space_group_name_H-M   'P 1'
#
loop_
_entity.id
_entity.type
_entity.pdbx_description
1 polymer ?
#
loop_
_entity_poly.entity_id
_entity_poly.type
_entity_poly.pdbx_seq_one_letter_code
_entity_poly.pdbx_strand_id
1 'polypeptide(L)'
;TKDNLSEADTELLALALEYKAEIASDDYGIQNIAAKLGLGIIPVGESGIKKVLHWQYYCPGCRKKYEMPGVCGICGTRLKRKAKSAR
;
A
#
# COMPACT_ATOMS: atom_id res chain seq x y z
N THR A 1 5.46 3.80 4.63
CA THR A 1 5.35 3.60 3.17
C THR A 1 6.44 4.42 2.55
N LYS A 2 7.42 3.79 1.90
CA LYS A 2 8.48 4.51 1.18
C LYS A 2 8.05 4.56 -0.28
N ASP A 3 6.93 5.22 -0.53
CA ASP A 3 6.46 5.49 -1.88
C ASP A 3 7.24 6.73 -2.33
N ASN A 4 8.44 6.52 -2.88
CA ASN A 4 9.18 7.58 -3.56
C ASN A 4 8.47 7.79 -4.89
N LEU A 5 7.50 8.71 -4.92
CA LEU A 5 6.98 9.25 -6.16
C LEU A 5 8.11 9.94 -6.92
N SER A 6 8.19 9.73 -8.21
CA SER A 6 8.98 10.60 -9.07
C SER A 6 8.33 11.99 -9.15
N GLU A 7 9.09 12.96 -9.65
CA GLU A 7 8.58 14.31 -9.93
C GLU A 7 7.41 14.25 -10.93
N ALA A 8 7.54 13.42 -11.97
CA ALA A 8 6.50 13.18 -12.97
C ALA A 8 5.20 12.62 -12.34
N ASP A 9 5.29 11.70 -11.38
CA ASP A 9 4.10 11.16 -10.71
C ASP A 9 3.38 12.23 -9.89
N THR A 10 4.14 13.15 -9.30
CA THR A 10 3.60 14.27 -8.52
C THR A 10 2.88 15.27 -9.42
N GLU A 11 3.50 15.64 -10.55
CA GLU A 11 2.88 16.52 -11.56
C GLU A 11 1.61 15.90 -12.14
N LEU A 12 1.63 14.59 -12.46
CA LEU A 12 0.47 13.88 -12.97
C LEU A 12 -0.69 13.89 -11.97
N LEU A 13 -0.43 13.60 -10.69
CA LEU A 13 -1.43 13.64 -9.63
C LEU A 13 -1.99 15.05 -9.40
N ALA A 14 -1.13 16.08 -9.46
CA ALA A 14 -1.54 17.47 -9.34
C ALA A 14 -2.45 17.88 -10.51
N LEU A 15 -2.09 17.52 -11.73
CA LEU A 15 -2.90 17.77 -12.92
C LEU A 15 -4.26 17.08 -12.84
N ALA A 16 -4.29 15.81 -12.42
CA ALA A 16 -5.53 15.07 -12.25
C ALA A 16 -6.46 15.70 -11.20
N LEU A 17 -5.90 16.22 -10.10
CA LEU A 17 -6.65 16.96 -9.07
C LEU A 17 -7.23 18.26 -9.61
N GLU A 18 -6.44 19.04 -10.34
CA GLU A 18 -6.85 20.34 -10.88
C GLU A 18 -8.00 20.18 -11.88
N TYR A 19 -7.89 19.19 -12.78
CA TYR A 19 -8.87 18.96 -13.84
C TYR A 19 -9.99 17.99 -13.44
N LYS A 20 -9.98 17.45 -12.22
CA LYS A 20 -10.89 16.38 -11.76
C LYS A 20 -10.94 15.20 -12.76
N ALA A 21 -9.79 14.87 -13.32
CA ALA A 21 -9.64 13.83 -14.32
C ALA A 21 -9.30 12.49 -13.67
N GLU A 22 -9.60 11.41 -14.39
CA GLU A 22 -9.19 10.06 -13.99
C GLU A 22 -7.77 9.78 -14.49
N ILE A 23 -6.98 9.04 -13.71
CA ILE A 23 -5.61 8.67 -14.09
C ILE A 23 -5.61 7.26 -14.66
N ALA A 24 -5.11 7.10 -15.88
CA ALA A 24 -4.86 5.80 -16.48
C ALA A 24 -3.46 5.29 -16.10
N SER A 25 -3.35 4.38 -15.13
CA SER A 25 -2.05 3.86 -14.69
C SER A 25 -2.18 2.52 -13.98
N ASP A 26 -1.21 1.62 -14.20
CA ASP A 26 -1.05 0.34 -13.50
C ASP A 26 -0.01 0.43 -12.34
N ASP A 27 0.56 1.60 -12.07
CA ASP A 27 1.53 1.79 -10.98
C ASP A 27 0.84 1.84 -9.60
N TYR A 28 1.19 0.89 -8.74
CA TYR A 28 0.61 0.79 -7.39
C TYR A 28 0.86 2.02 -6.50
N GLY A 29 1.98 2.72 -6.66
CA GLY A 29 2.28 3.95 -5.93
C GLY A 29 1.30 5.06 -6.28
N ILE A 30 1.11 5.30 -7.59
CA ILE A 30 0.16 6.28 -8.11
C ILE A 30 -1.26 5.90 -7.68
N GLN A 31 -1.67 4.64 -7.85
CA GLN A 31 -3.01 4.20 -7.48
C GLN A 31 -3.29 4.33 -5.97
N ASN A 32 -2.31 4.03 -5.11
CA ASN A 32 -2.45 4.20 -3.66
C ASN A 32 -2.68 5.66 -3.26
N ILE A 33 -2.00 6.59 -3.93
CA ILE A 33 -2.11 8.03 -3.63
C ILE A 33 -3.38 8.60 -4.26
N ALA A 34 -3.68 8.27 -5.51
CA ALA A 34 -4.94 8.62 -6.16
C ALA A 34 -6.15 8.17 -5.32
N ALA A 35 -6.14 6.95 -4.78
CA ALA A 35 -7.20 6.46 -3.90
C ALA A 35 -7.33 7.27 -2.59
N LYS A 36 -6.21 7.73 -2.01
CA LYS A 36 -6.22 8.62 -0.83
C LYS A 36 -6.71 10.03 -1.17
N LEU A 37 -6.48 10.48 -2.40
CA LEU A 37 -6.90 11.78 -2.92
C LEU A 37 -8.34 11.77 -3.47
N GLY A 38 -8.98 10.61 -3.56
CA GLY A 38 -10.32 10.47 -4.14
C GLY A 38 -10.36 10.61 -5.67
N LEU A 39 -9.24 10.42 -6.34
CA LEU A 39 -9.14 10.42 -7.80
C LEU A 39 -9.56 9.06 -8.39
N GLY A 40 -10.26 9.09 -9.53
CA GLY A 40 -10.57 7.89 -10.30
C GLY A 40 -9.32 7.30 -10.96
N ILE A 41 -9.22 5.98 -10.99
CA ILE A 41 -8.15 5.23 -11.67
C ILE A 41 -8.76 4.38 -12.77
N ILE A 42 -8.22 4.51 -13.98
CA ILE A 42 -8.50 3.63 -15.10
C ILE A 42 -7.34 2.63 -15.23
N PRO A 43 -7.55 1.33 -14.97
CA PRO A 43 -6.52 0.33 -15.25
C PRO A 43 -6.29 0.18 -16.75
N VAL A 44 -5.03 0.08 -17.18
CA VAL A 44 -4.67 0.09 -18.61
C VAL A 44 -4.52 -1.32 -19.18
N GLY A 45 -3.99 -2.28 -18.39
CA GLY A 45 -3.75 -3.66 -18.85
C GLY A 45 -4.41 -4.76 -18.02
N GLU A 46 -4.31 -4.70 -16.69
CA GLU A 46 -4.97 -5.65 -15.79
C GLU A 46 -6.03 -4.93 -14.96
N SER A 47 -7.21 -5.54 -14.82
CA SER A 47 -8.37 -5.13 -14.01
C SER A 47 -8.08 -4.58 -12.58
N GLY A 48 -7.47 -3.40 -12.46
CA GLY A 48 -7.28 -2.56 -11.27
C GLY A 48 -6.59 -3.21 -10.06
N ILE A 49 -6.31 -2.41 -9.02
CA ILE A 49 -6.04 -2.94 -7.67
C ILE A 49 -7.28 -3.69 -7.18
N LYS A 50 -7.22 -5.02 -7.18
CA LYS A 50 -8.28 -5.87 -6.62
C LYS A 50 -8.19 -6.04 -5.11
N LYS A 51 -7.04 -5.75 -4.49
CA LYS A 51 -6.77 -6.06 -3.07
C LYS A 51 -5.87 -5.03 -2.40
N VAL A 52 -6.38 -4.42 -1.33
CA VAL A 52 -5.58 -3.65 -0.38
C VAL A 52 -4.84 -4.63 0.54
N LEU A 53 -3.51 -4.63 0.52
CA LEU A 53 -2.70 -5.48 1.39
C LEU A 53 -2.54 -4.85 2.78
N HIS A 54 -3.26 -5.39 3.76
CA HIS A 54 -3.03 -5.02 5.16
C HIS A 54 -1.84 -5.77 5.73
N TRP A 55 -0.82 -5.07 6.22
CA TRP A 55 0.35 -5.68 6.81
C TRP A 55 0.16 -5.91 8.32
N GLN A 56 0.73 -7.00 8.85
CA GLN A 56 0.73 -7.30 10.28
C GLN A 56 2.09 -7.87 10.71
N TYR A 57 2.56 -7.47 11.89
CA TYR A 57 3.74 -8.08 12.51
C TYR A 57 3.33 -9.35 13.25
N TYR A 58 4.19 -10.37 13.22
CA TYR A 58 3.98 -11.61 13.95
C TYR A 58 5.30 -12.19 14.42
N CYS A 59 5.25 -12.93 15.51
CA CYS A 59 6.38 -13.71 15.99
C CYS A 59 6.44 -15.06 15.25
N PRO A 60 7.56 -15.42 14.59
CA PRO A 60 7.66 -16.72 13.92
C PRO A 60 7.77 -17.90 14.90
N GLY A 61 8.22 -17.67 16.14
CA GLY A 61 8.32 -18.71 17.17
C GLY A 61 6.96 -19.02 17.82
N CYS A 62 6.38 -18.03 18.51
CA CYS A 62 5.14 -18.24 19.27
C CYS A 62 3.85 -17.91 18.49
N ARG A 63 3.95 -17.46 17.23
CA ARG A 63 2.82 -17.09 16.34
C ARG A 63 1.93 -15.93 16.82
N LYS A 64 2.31 -15.21 17.89
CA LYS A 64 1.58 -14.03 18.38
C LYS A 64 1.66 -12.87 17.38
N LYS A 65 0.56 -12.14 17.23
CA LYS A 65 0.40 -10.99 16.33
C LYS A 65 0.71 -9.69 17.07
N TYR A 66 1.28 -8.73 16.36
CA TYR A 66 1.70 -7.43 16.87
C TYR A 66 1.39 -6.34 15.83
N GLU A 67 1.19 -5.12 16.31
CA GLU A 67 0.93 -3.95 15.46
C GLU A 67 2.21 -3.17 15.15
N MET A 68 3.19 -3.23 16.04
CA MET A 68 4.48 -2.56 15.89
C MET A 68 5.63 -3.55 15.64
N PRO A 69 6.69 -3.14 14.95
CA PRO A 69 7.92 -3.91 14.85
C PRO A 69 8.59 -4.03 16.23
N GLY A 70 9.38 -5.07 16.43
CA GLY A 70 10.10 -5.26 17.69
C GLY A 70 10.51 -6.70 17.94
N VAL A 71 10.59 -7.03 19.22
CA VAL A 71 10.91 -8.38 19.72
C VAL A 71 9.67 -8.95 20.39
N CYS A 72 9.47 -10.26 20.27
CA CYS A 72 8.37 -10.95 20.93
C CYS A 72 8.55 -10.93 22.45
N GLY A 73 7.57 -10.39 23.17
CA GLY A 73 7.57 -10.38 24.64
C GLY A 73 7.33 -11.75 25.30
N ILE A 74 7.15 -12.82 24.51
CA ILE A 74 6.94 -14.19 25.03
C ILE A 74 8.20 -15.03 24.86
N CYS A 75 8.78 -15.05 23.67
CA CYS A 75 9.90 -15.96 23.34
C CYS A 75 11.16 -15.24 22.87
N GLY A 76 11.21 -13.91 22.96
CA GLY A 76 12.39 -13.12 22.59
C GLY A 76 12.74 -13.10 21.10
N THR A 77 11.95 -13.75 20.23
CA THR A 77 12.24 -13.80 18.79
C THR A 77 11.89 -12.47 18.11
N ARG A 78 12.72 -12.01 17.18
CA ARG A 78 12.46 -10.81 16.36
C ARG A 78 11.19 -10.98 15.52
N LEU A 79 10.32 -9.97 15.53
CA LEU A 79 9.06 -9.97 14.80
C LEU A 79 9.29 -9.88 13.28
N LYS A 80 8.50 -10.63 12.52
CA LYS A 80 8.47 -10.59 11.04
C LYS A 80 7.17 -9.96 10.56
N ARG A 81 7.17 -9.36 9.37
CA ARG A 81 5.98 -8.79 8.73
C ARG A 81 5.36 -9.81 7.78
N LYS A 82 4.04 -9.93 7.74
CA LYS A 82 3.31 -10.67 6.71
C LYS A 82 2.12 -9.86 6.19
N ALA A 83 1.76 -10.05 4.93
CA ALA A 83 0.48 -9.57 4.43
C ALA A 83 -0.64 -10.39 5.09
N LYS A 84 -1.66 -9.71 5.64
CA LYS A 84 -2.91 -10.36 6.02
C LYS A 84 -3.56 -10.82 4.73
N SER A 85 -3.82 -12.12 4.59
CA SER A 85 -4.72 -12.57 3.52
C SER A 85 -6.09 -11.95 3.79
N ALA A 86 -6.62 -11.16 2.85
CA ALA A 86 -8.04 -10.92 2.80
C ALA A 86 -8.70 -12.29 2.60
N ARG A 87 -9.39 -12.76 3.63
CA ARG A 87 -10.22 -13.96 3.57
C ARG A 87 -11.65 -13.51 3.29
#